data_AF-A0A1I6FIH8-F1
#
_entry.id   AF-A0A1I6FIH8-F1
#
_cell.length_a   1.000
_cell.length_b   1.000
_cell.length_c   1.000
_cell.angle_alpha   90.00
_cell.angle_beta   90.00
_cell.angle_gamma   90.00
#
_symmetry.space_group_name_H-M   'P 1'
#
loop_
_entity.id
_entity.type
_entity.pdbx_description
1 polymer ?
#
loop_
_entity_poly.entity_id
_entity_poly.type
_entity_poly.pdbx_seq_one_letter_code
_entity_poly.pdbx_strand_id
1 'polypeptide(L)'
;MVTIDPELVRDVAEKIQWFVDGRRTPNVWQRFDSALTAVGAAHGANDAAAMEQVLYELELLSRRVAEKQGQESAEEPPPKVRDRANELVHTLLPDDEQDE
;
A
#
# COMPACT_ATOMS: atom_id res chain seq x y z
N MET A 1 -7.50 -21.57 -11.43
CA MET A 1 -6.91 -20.68 -10.42
C MET A 1 -6.98 -19.28 -10.99
N VAL A 2 -7.68 -18.37 -10.33
CA VAL A 2 -7.64 -16.95 -10.71
C VAL A 2 -6.34 -16.42 -10.14
N THR A 3 -5.37 -16.13 -10.99
CA THR A 3 -4.15 -15.42 -10.60
C THR A 3 -4.47 -13.94 -10.44
N ILE A 4 -3.79 -13.27 -9.50
CA ILE A 4 -3.92 -11.82 -9.38
C ILE A 4 -3.39 -11.18 -10.66
N ASP A 5 -4.13 -10.20 -11.20
CA ASP A 5 -3.71 -9.43 -12.37
C ASP A 5 -2.40 -8.67 -12.06
N PRO A 6 -1.34 -8.81 -12.86
CA PRO A 6 -0.10 -8.06 -12.67
C PRO A 6 -0.30 -6.54 -12.61
N GLU A 7 -1.26 -5.99 -13.37
CA GLU A 7 -1.56 -4.56 -13.33
C GLU A 7 -2.15 -4.16 -11.98
N LEU A 8 -3.03 -5.01 -11.40
CA LEU A 8 -3.57 -4.80 -10.07
C LEU A 8 -2.47 -4.85 -8.99
N VAL A 9 -1.50 -5.74 -9.14
CA VAL A 9 -0.32 -5.81 -8.26
C VAL A 9 0.51 -4.52 -8.36
N ARG A 10 0.74 -4.02 -9.57
CA ARG A 10 1.46 -2.77 -9.81
C ARG A 10 0.72 -1.57 -9.20
N ASP A 11 -0.58 -1.46 -9.43
CA ASP A 11 -1.40 -0.37 -8.88
C ASP A 11 -1.36 -0.34 -7.35
N VAL A 12 -1.43 -1.51 -6.70
CA VAL A 12 -1.29 -1.63 -5.24
C VAL A 12 0.10 -1.19 -4.78
N ALA A 13 1.16 -1.64 -5.46
CA ALA A 13 2.54 -1.30 -5.09
C ALA A 13 2.81 0.21 -5.26
N GLU A 14 2.40 0.81 -6.38
CA GLU A 14 2.48 2.26 -6.62
C GLU A 14 1.71 3.04 -5.55
N LYS A 15 0.54 2.53 -5.15
CA LYS A 15 -0.26 3.17 -4.11
C LYS A 15 0.43 3.11 -2.75
N ILE A 16 1.03 1.97 -2.40
CA ILE A 16 1.83 1.81 -1.19
C ILE A 16 2.97 2.84 -1.19
N GLN A 17 3.75 2.92 -2.28
CA GLN A 17 4.84 3.89 -2.43
C GLN A 17 4.37 5.33 -2.21
N TRP A 18 3.27 5.74 -2.85
CA TRP A 18 2.69 7.08 -2.69
C TRP A 18 2.37 7.42 -1.22
N PHE A 19 1.96 6.44 -0.41
CA PHE A 19 1.74 6.68 1.01
C PHE A 19 3.05 6.93 1.75
N VAL A 20 4.06 6.08 1.56
CA VAL A 20 5.35 6.17 2.27
C VAL A 20 6.16 7.41 1.91
N ASP A 21 6.03 7.91 0.68
CA ASP A 21 6.73 9.13 0.21
C ASP A 21 6.25 10.43 0.87
N GLY A 22 5.09 10.39 1.52
CA GLY A 22 4.45 11.57 2.09
C GLY A 22 4.35 11.54 3.60
N ARG A 23 4.26 12.73 4.20
CA ARG A 23 3.85 12.86 5.61
C ARG A 23 2.34 12.69 5.71
N ARG A 24 1.88 11.96 6.73
CA ARG A 24 0.46 11.69 6.98
C ARG A 24 0.15 11.80 8.47
N THR A 25 -1.12 11.83 8.82
CA THR A 25 -1.54 11.87 10.23
C THR A 25 -1.38 10.48 10.87
N PRO A 26 -1.22 10.39 12.20
CA PRO A 26 -1.09 9.10 12.89
C PRO A 26 -2.24 8.12 12.58
N ASN A 27 -3.47 8.63 12.47
CA ASN A 27 -4.64 7.82 12.12
C ASN A 27 -4.55 7.25 10.69
N VAL A 28 -3.99 8.02 9.75
CA VAL A 28 -3.73 7.53 8.39
C VAL A 28 -2.68 6.43 8.43
N TRP A 29 -1.60 6.59 9.20
CA TRP A 29 -0.58 5.55 9.35
C TRP A 29 -1.13 4.26 9.96
N GLN A 30 -1.98 4.36 10.98
CA GLN A 30 -2.63 3.19 11.58
C GLN A 30 -3.53 2.44 10.59
N ARG A 31 -4.31 3.17 9.78
CA ARG A 31 -5.14 2.57 8.74
C ARG A 31 -4.31 1.96 7.62
N PHE A 32 -3.23 2.64 7.23
CA PHE A 32 -2.31 2.14 6.24
C PHE A 32 -1.62 0.84 6.68
N ASP A 33 -1.16 0.74 7.94
CA ASP A 33 -0.57 -0.50 8.47
C ASP A 33 -1.55 -1.70 8.44
N SER A 34 -2.83 -1.42 8.71
CA SER A 34 -3.89 -2.43 8.56
C SER A 34 -4.06 -2.87 7.10
N ALA A 35 -4.03 -1.92 6.16
CA ALA A 35 -4.12 -2.22 4.73
C ALA A 35 -2.92 -3.04 4.23
N LEU A 36 -1.69 -2.72 4.64
CA LEU A 36 -0.48 -3.49 4.32
C LEU A 36 -0.63 -4.96 4.75
N THR A 37 -1.18 -5.19 5.95
CA THR A 37 -1.43 -6.55 6.45
C THR A 37 -2.44 -7.29 5.57
N ALA A 38 -3.47 -6.60 5.08
CA ALA A 38 -4.46 -7.18 4.18
C ALA A 38 -3.88 -7.47 2.78
N VAL A 39 -3.00 -6.62 2.24
CA VAL A 39 -2.27 -6.88 0.98
C VAL A 39 -1.47 -8.18 1.09
N GLY A 40 -0.69 -8.35 2.15
CA GLY A 40 0.12 -9.56 2.34
C GLY A 40 -0.73 -10.83 2.42
N ALA A 41 -1.89 -10.76 3.08
CA ALA A 41 -2.83 -11.87 3.17
C ALA A 41 -3.47 -12.20 1.80
N ALA A 42 -3.92 -11.19 1.06
CA ALA A 42 -4.52 -11.36 -0.27
C ALA A 42 -3.51 -11.94 -1.26
N HIS A 43 -2.28 -11.41 -1.27
CA HIS A 43 -1.20 -11.92 -2.11
C HIS A 43 -0.84 -13.37 -1.76
N GLY A 44 -0.63 -13.68 -0.48
CA GLY A 44 -0.30 -15.03 -0.04
C GLY A 44 -1.39 -16.08 -0.31
N ALA A 45 -2.66 -15.65 -0.36
CA ALA A 45 -3.79 -16.49 -0.74
C ALA A 45 -4.03 -16.55 -2.27
N ASN A 46 -3.30 -15.75 -3.06
CA ASN A 46 -3.57 -15.51 -4.47
C ASN A 46 -5.06 -15.14 -4.72
N ASP A 47 -5.58 -14.25 -3.88
CA ASP A 47 -6.96 -13.77 -3.89
C ASP A 47 -7.07 -12.40 -4.56
N ALA A 48 -7.44 -12.41 -5.85
CA ALA A 48 -7.59 -11.19 -6.64
C ALA A 48 -8.70 -10.28 -6.11
N ALA A 49 -9.82 -10.83 -5.64
CA ALA A 49 -10.95 -10.03 -5.15
C ALA A 49 -10.57 -9.31 -3.84
N ALA A 50 -9.85 -9.99 -2.95
CA ALA A 50 -9.31 -9.36 -1.75
C ALA A 50 -8.28 -8.26 -2.11
N MET A 51 -7.46 -8.48 -3.14
CA MET A 51 -6.49 -7.47 -3.60
C MET A 51 -7.19 -6.22 -4.16
N GLU A 52 -8.22 -6.38 -4.99
CA GLU A 52 -9.06 -5.28 -5.51
C GLU A 52 -9.70 -4.48 -4.37
N GLN A 53 -10.24 -5.19 -3.37
CA GLN A 53 -10.84 -4.54 -2.20
C GLN A 53 -9.82 -3.71 -1.44
N VAL A 54 -8.59 -4.22 -1.25
CA VAL A 54 -7.55 -3.47 -0.55
C VAL A 54 -7.08 -2.25 -1.36
N LEU A 55 -6.94 -2.37 -2.69
CA LEU A 55 -6.65 -1.22 -3.55
C LEU A 55 -7.70 -0.13 -3.38
N TYR A 56 -8.98 -0.49 -3.44
CA TYR A 56 -10.09 0.43 -3.26
C TYR A 56 -10.03 1.16 -1.90
N GLU A 57 -9.74 0.45 -0.81
CA GLU A 57 -9.58 1.07 0.51
C GLU A 57 -8.40 2.05 0.59
N LEU A 58 -7.27 1.71 -0.05
CA LEU A 58 -6.12 2.60 -0.16
C LEU A 58 -6.44 3.86 -0.97
N GLU A 59 -7.22 3.73 -2.05
CA GLU A 59 -7.70 4.86 -2.83
C GLU A 59 -8.60 5.78 -2.00
N LEU A 60 -9.58 5.23 -1.29
CA LEU A 60 -10.44 6.01 -0.39
C LEU A 60 -9.64 6.73 0.68
N LEU A 61 -8.65 6.05 1.27
CA LEU A 61 -7.78 6.66 2.26
C LEU A 61 -6.97 7.82 1.66
N SER A 62 -6.45 7.65 0.44
CA SER A 62 -5.67 8.69 -0.24
C SER A 62 -6.49 9.94 -0.57
N ARG A 63 -7.77 9.77 -0.95
CA ARG A 63 -8.69 10.90 -1.18
C ARG A 63 -8.93 11.69 0.10
N ARG A 64 -9.17 10.98 1.22
CA ARG A 64 -9.33 11.62 2.54
C ARG A 64 -8.08 12.39 2.97
N VAL A 65 -6.88 11.88 2.65
CA VAL A 65 -5.62 12.59 2.90
C VAL A 65 -5.57 13.89 2.12
N ALA A 66 -5.91 13.86 0.83
CA ALA A 66 -5.93 15.06 -0.01
C ALA A 66 -6.94 16.11 0.49
N GLU A 67 -8.13 15.68 0.91
CA GLU A 67 -9.18 16.55 1.46
C GLU A 67 -8.79 17.24 2.79
N LYS A 68 -7.95 16.58 3.59
CA LYS A 68 -7.56 17.05 4.94
C LYS A 68 -6.15 17.64 5.01
N GLN A 69 -5.52 17.86 3.86
CA GLN A 69 -4.14 18.35 3.82
C GLN A 69 -4.02 19.71 4.52
N GLY A 70 -3.19 19.79 5.56
CA GLY A 70 -2.96 21.01 6.35
C GLY A 70 -3.86 21.21 7.57
N GLN A 71 -4.78 20.29 7.87
CA GLN A 71 -5.68 20.40 9.04
C GLN A 71 -5.14 19.74 10.32
N GLU A 72 -4.21 18.80 10.19
CA GLU A 72 -3.69 17.97 11.29
C GLU A 72 -2.15 17.89 11.22
N SER A 73 -1.50 17.65 12.37
CA SER A 73 -0.05 17.46 12.43
C SER A 73 0.35 16.18 11.68
N ALA A 74 0.97 16.34 10.51
CA ALA A 74 1.48 15.25 9.71
C ALA A 74 2.88 14.84 10.18
N GLU A 75 3.12 13.53 10.27
CA GLU A 75 4.39 12.92 10.64
C GLU A 75 4.90 12.01 9.53
N GLU A 76 6.19 11.70 9.58
CA GLU A 76 6.79 10.68 8.73
C GLU A 76 6.19 9.30 9.03
N PRO A 77 6.24 8.34 8.07
CA PRO A 77 5.79 6.99 8.33
C PRO A 77 6.59 6.38 9.50
N PRO A 78 5.91 5.77 10.49
CA PRO A 78 6.59 5.04 11.55
C PRO A 78 7.54 3.99 10.95
N PRO A 79 8.75 3.78 11.51
CA PRO A 79 9.75 2.88 10.93
C PRO A 79 9.19 1.50 10.59
N LYS A 80 8.45 0.88 11.52
CA LYS A 80 7.79 -0.41 11.30
C LYS A 80 6.84 -0.43 10.09
N VAL A 81 6.10 0.66 9.87
CA VAL A 81 5.15 0.78 8.76
C VAL A 81 5.91 0.94 7.44
N ARG A 82 6.98 1.75 7.46
CA ARG A 82 7.89 1.94 6.31
C ARG A 82 8.56 0.63 5.90
N ASP A 83 9.14 -0.09 6.86
CA ASP A 83 9.83 -1.36 6.62
C ASP A 83 8.87 -2.38 6.00
N ARG A 84 7.68 -2.52 6.57
CA ARG A 84 6.63 -3.41 6.03
C ARG A 84 6.17 -3.01 4.62
N ALA A 85 6.00 -1.71 4.37
CA ALA A 85 5.62 -1.22 3.05
C ALA A 85 6.69 -1.59 2.01
N ASN A 86 7.97 -1.39 2.34
CA ASN A 86 9.08 -1.74 1.46
C ASN A 86 9.15 -3.25 1.20
N GLU A 87 9.05 -4.08 2.25
CA GLU A 87 9.02 -5.54 2.13
C GLU A 87 7.88 -6.01 1.21
N LEU A 88 6.69 -5.44 1.35
CA LEU A 88 5.54 -5.76 0.50
C LEU A 88 5.76 -5.33 -0.94
N VAL A 89 6.27 -4.12 -1.18
CA VAL A 89 6.56 -3.66 -2.55
C VAL A 89 7.54 -4.60 -3.25
N HIS A 90 8.65 -4.97 -2.60
CA HIS A 90 9.61 -5.94 -3.16
C HIS A 90 9.01 -7.35 -3.35
N THR A 91 8.03 -7.74 -2.53
CA THR A 91 7.34 -9.02 -2.68
C THR A 91 6.37 -9.02 -3.87
N LEU A 92 5.68 -7.90 -4.08
CA LEU A 92 4.69 -7.71 -5.13
C LEU A 92 5.35 -7.48 -6.50
N LEU A 93 6.41 -6.69 -6.52
CA LEU A 93 7.21 -6.37 -7.69
C LEU A 93 8.66 -6.79 -7.39
N PRO A 94 8.98 -8.10 -7.49
CA PRO A 94 10.37 -8.52 -7.44
C PRO A 94 11.14 -7.80 -8.55
N ASP A 95 12.34 -7.31 -8.25
CA ASP A 95 13.23 -6.60 -9.17
C ASP A 95 13.77 -7.51 -10.31
N ASP A 96 12.94 -8.35 -10.91
CA ASP A 96 13.23 -9.11 -12.13
C ASP A 96 13.14 -8.17 -13.34
N GLU A 97 14.06 -7.20 -13.44
CA GLU A 97 14.53 -6.52 -14.66
C GLU A 97 15.56 -5.39 -14.37
N GLN A 98 16.50 -5.61 -13.43
CA GLN A 98 17.73 -4.79 -13.34
C GLN A 98 18.99 -5.63 -13.55
N ASP A 99 19.08 -6.33 -14.67
CA ASP A 99 20.33 -6.87 -15.20
C ASP A 99 20.16 -7.20 -16.70
N GLU A 100 20.27 -6.21 -17.59
CA GLU A 100 20.84 -6.33 -18.95
C GLU A 100 21.53 -5.03 -19.37
#